data_AF-A0A6M4WPI2-F1
#
_entry.id   AF-A0A6M4WPI2-F1
#
_cell.length_a   1.000
_cell.length_b   1.000
_cell.length_c   1.000
_cell.angle_alpha   90.00
_cell.angle_beta   90.00
_cell.angle_gamma   90.00
#
_symmetry.space_group_name_H-M   'P 1'
#
loop_
_entity.id
_entity.type
_entity.pdbx_description
1 polymer ?
#
loop_
_entity_poly.entity_id
_entity_poly.type
_entity_poly.pdbx_seq_one_letter_code
_entity_poly.pdbx_strand_id
1 'polypeptide(L)'
;MPTTATGNLFTVIRHWPDLTEALGAKSAPTWPPAGRMSDFVRDLEQRDAEQLATERQRSAELRALERDPGQIGERPIPIRLTVHETMTTVQGDLVECADQVAAAVQRHVIGQLPKGYPLTARQRRELEIMRDRRDPRRWSWTKTRPDAPYAALWLLARVQGAPGPFRPLDVRQLDQVSAVARQAARMVEAALDLGEGRAYLARPCPLCGGRLAMYGGAGAVPVARCGTCGHVWGGSKLTAPA
;
A
#
# COMPACT_ATOMS: atom_id res chain seq x y z
N MET A 1 -2.37 19.74 -6.87
CA MET A 1 -0.89 19.77 -6.82
C MET A 1 -0.41 18.45 -7.42
N PRO A 2 0.31 18.41 -8.54
CA PRO A 2 0.84 17.15 -9.05
C PRO A 2 1.90 16.64 -8.05
N THR A 3 1.62 15.51 -7.40
CA THR A 3 2.59 14.85 -6.52
C THR A 3 3.80 14.41 -7.34
N THR A 4 4.99 14.85 -6.92
CA THR A 4 6.27 14.47 -7.51
C THR A 4 6.53 12.98 -7.31
N ALA A 5 7.38 12.36 -8.13
CA ALA A 5 7.76 10.95 -7.97
C ALA A 5 8.24 10.64 -6.54
N THR A 6 9.00 11.56 -5.94
CA THR A 6 9.44 11.52 -4.54
C THR A 6 8.25 11.39 -3.58
N GLY A 7 7.21 12.21 -3.75
CA GLY A 7 6.01 12.17 -2.91
C GLY A 7 5.29 10.83 -3.03
N ASN A 8 5.09 10.34 -4.25
CA ASN A 8 4.39 9.07 -4.48
C ASN A 8 5.16 7.86 -3.91
N LEU A 9 6.48 7.82 -4.06
CA LEU A 9 7.32 6.77 -3.45
C LEU A 9 7.26 6.83 -1.92
N PHE A 10 7.24 8.05 -1.35
CA PHE A 10 7.10 8.23 0.08
C PHE A 10 5.72 7.76 0.59
N THR A 11 4.64 8.01 -0.14
CA THR A 11 3.30 7.48 0.15
C THR A 11 3.34 5.96 0.29
N VAL A 12 3.95 5.24 -0.67
CA VAL A 12 4.06 3.78 -0.61
C VAL A 12 4.82 3.33 0.64
N ILE A 13 5.99 3.92 0.91
CA ILE A 13 6.82 3.55 2.08
C ILE A 13 6.07 3.80 3.38
N ARG A 14 5.40 4.95 3.49
CA ARG A 14 4.69 5.37 4.71
C ARG A 14 3.49 4.49 5.02
N HIS A 15 2.72 4.10 4.01
CA HIS A 15 1.46 3.38 4.18
C HIS A 15 1.59 1.86 4.05
N TRP A 16 2.79 1.34 3.78
CA TRP A 16 3.02 -0.10 3.75
C TRP A 16 2.74 -0.82 5.08
N PRO A 17 3.09 -0.27 6.26
CA PRO A 17 2.68 -0.84 7.54
C PRO A 17 1.16 -0.91 7.68
N ASP A 18 0.44 0.14 7.26
CA ASP A 18 -1.03 0.19 7.31
C ASP A 18 -1.66 -0.90 6.42
N LEU A 19 -1.08 -1.15 5.24
CA LEU A 19 -1.50 -2.26 4.37
C LEU A 19 -1.24 -3.63 5.01
N THR A 20 -0.11 -3.78 5.70
CA THR A 20 0.25 -5.02 6.41
C THR A 20 -0.72 -5.29 7.56
N GLU A 21 -1.08 -4.25 8.31
CA GLU A 21 -2.11 -4.33 9.36
C GLU A 21 -3.49 -4.67 8.78
N ALA A 22 -3.87 -3.98 7.69
CA ALA A 22 -5.13 -4.25 6.99
C ALA A 22 -5.22 -5.68 6.44
N LEU A 23 -4.09 -6.32 6.13
CA LEU A 23 -4.03 -7.70 5.65
C LEU A 23 -4.47 -8.71 6.71
N GLY A 24 -4.20 -8.42 7.98
CA GLY A 24 -4.61 -9.23 9.14
C GLY A 24 -6.00 -8.90 9.68
N ALA A 25 -6.62 -7.80 9.23
CA ALA A 25 -7.96 -7.40 9.63
C ALA A 25 -9.03 -8.24 8.89
N LYS A 26 -10.15 -8.55 9.55
CA LYS A 26 -11.32 -9.15 8.87
C LYS A 26 -11.86 -8.16 7.83
N SER A 27 -12.23 -8.65 6.65
CA SER A 27 -12.78 -7.83 5.56
C SER A 27 -13.88 -6.89 6.04
N ALA A 28 -13.61 -5.58 5.98
CA ALA A 28 -14.65 -4.57 6.10
C ALA A 28 -15.63 -4.68 4.92
N PRO A 29 -16.93 -4.39 5.11
CA PRO A 29 -17.90 -4.40 4.02
C PRO A 29 -17.47 -3.46 2.89
N THR A 30 -17.56 -3.94 1.65
CA THR A 30 -17.27 -3.16 0.45
C THR A 30 -18.15 -1.92 0.38
N TRP A 31 -17.51 -0.76 0.32
CA TRP A 31 -18.15 0.53 0.08
C TRP A 31 -18.54 0.68 -1.40
N PRO A 32 -19.71 1.27 -1.75
CA PRO A 32 -20.82 1.65 -0.88
C PRO A 32 -21.75 0.46 -0.55
N PRO A 33 -22.31 0.39 0.67
CA PRO A 33 -23.29 -0.62 1.04
C PRO A 33 -24.58 -0.41 0.24
N ALA A 34 -25.03 -1.44 -0.48
CA ALA A 34 -26.32 -1.42 -1.16
C ALA A 34 -27.45 -1.52 -0.12
N GLY A 35 -28.08 -0.38 0.23
CA GLY A 35 -29.19 -0.38 1.20
C GLY A 35 -29.63 1.00 1.67
N ARG A 36 -30.68 1.06 2.51
CA ARG A 36 -31.07 2.30 3.21
C ARG A 36 -30.10 2.54 4.36
N MET A 37 -29.74 3.80 4.63
CA MET A 37 -28.83 4.18 5.73
C MET A 37 -29.28 3.60 7.10
N SER A 38 -30.59 3.52 7.34
CA SER A 38 -31.16 2.91 8.55
C SER A 38 -30.89 1.40 8.64
N ASP A 39 -30.86 0.71 7.51
CA ASP A 39 -30.56 -0.72 7.46
C ASP A 39 -29.06 -0.93 7.67
N PHE A 40 -28.23 0.00 7.20
CA PHE A 40 -26.78 -0.01 7.43
C PHE A 40 -26.41 0.24 8.90
N VAL A 41 -27.03 1.23 9.56
CA VAL A 41 -26.82 1.46 11.00
C VAL A 41 -27.27 0.25 11.82
N ARG A 42 -28.42 -0.33 11.50
CA ARG A 42 -28.92 -1.55 12.15
C ARG A 42 -28.01 -2.76 11.90
N ASP A 43 -27.44 -2.89 10.70
CA ASP A 43 -26.46 -3.91 10.35
C ASP A 43 -25.13 -3.73 11.12
N LEU A 44 -24.69 -2.48 11.35
CA LEU A 44 -23.54 -2.19 12.21
C LEU A 44 -23.81 -2.54 13.67
N GLU A 45 -24.95 -2.13 14.23
CA GLU A 45 -25.34 -2.46 15.60
C GLU A 45 -25.48 -3.98 15.81
N GLN A 46 -26.03 -4.68 14.82
CA GLN A 46 -26.17 -6.12 14.85
C GLN A 46 -24.81 -6.82 14.74
N ARG A 47 -23.88 -6.30 13.94
CA ARG A 47 -22.49 -6.78 13.90
C ARG A 47 -21.73 -6.51 15.18
N ASP A 48 -21.90 -5.37 15.82
CA ASP A 48 -21.27 -5.07 17.12
C ASP A 48 -21.79 -6.05 18.18
N ALA A 49 -23.10 -6.34 18.17
CA ALA A 49 -23.70 -7.34 19.04
C ALA A 49 -23.19 -8.76 18.75
N GLU A 50 -23.10 -9.15 17.47
CA GLU A 50 -22.55 -10.44 17.03
C GLU A 50 -21.06 -10.56 17.34
N GLN A 51 -20.30 -9.48 17.21
CA GLN A 51 -18.87 -9.41 17.55
C GLN A 51 -18.68 -9.57 19.05
N LEU A 52 -19.44 -8.86 19.88
CA LEU A 52 -19.39 -9.02 21.34
C LEU A 52 -19.81 -10.42 21.78
N ALA A 53 -20.82 -11.01 21.13
CA ALA A 53 -21.25 -12.38 21.39
C ALA A 53 -20.16 -13.39 20.98
N THR A 54 -19.54 -13.18 19.80
CA THR A 54 -18.43 -14.00 19.30
C THR A 54 -17.20 -13.84 20.17
N GLU A 55 -16.90 -12.66 20.70
CA GLU A 55 -15.77 -12.42 21.62
C GLU A 55 -16.01 -13.10 22.97
N ARG A 56 -17.24 -13.07 23.49
CA ARG A 56 -17.62 -13.82 24.69
C ARG A 56 -17.51 -15.33 24.46
N GLN A 57 -18.00 -15.81 23.32
CA GLN A 57 -17.94 -17.22 22.95
C GLN A 57 -16.49 -17.66 22.69
N ARG A 58 -15.70 -16.88 21.97
CA ARG A 58 -14.27 -17.06 21.76
C ARG A 58 -13.50 -17.02 23.09
N SER A 59 -13.88 -16.18 24.03
CA SER A 59 -13.28 -16.16 25.38
C SER A 59 -13.62 -17.43 26.16
N ALA A 60 -14.84 -17.96 26.01
CA ALA A 60 -15.24 -19.23 26.62
C ALA A 60 -14.54 -20.44 25.95
N GLU A 61 -14.45 -20.42 24.62
CA GLU A 61 -13.74 -21.40 23.81
C GLU A 61 -12.24 -21.36 24.10
N LEU A 62 -11.59 -20.19 24.15
CA LEU A 62 -10.18 -20.04 24.53
C LEU A 62 -9.90 -20.63 25.90
N ARG A 63 -10.78 -20.42 26.90
CA ARG A 63 -10.65 -21.07 28.22
C ARG A 63 -10.89 -22.58 28.20
N ALA A 64 -11.65 -23.09 27.23
CA ALA A 64 -11.84 -24.53 27.03
C ALA A 64 -10.65 -25.15 26.27
N LEU A 65 -10.08 -24.38 25.34
CA LEU A 65 -8.96 -24.70 24.49
C LEU A 65 -7.62 -24.65 25.25
N GLU A 66 -7.42 -23.71 26.18
CA GLU A 66 -6.29 -23.69 27.13
C GLU A 66 -6.21 -24.96 27.99
N ARG A 67 -7.31 -25.71 28.09
CA ARG A 67 -7.40 -26.98 28.82
C ARG A 67 -7.34 -28.22 27.93
N ASP A 68 -7.22 -28.07 26.61
CA ASP A 68 -7.23 -29.18 25.65
C ASP A 68 -5.85 -29.42 25.02
N PRO A 69 -5.15 -30.53 25.38
CA PRO A 69 -3.80 -30.83 24.91
C PRO A 69 -3.70 -31.22 23.41
N GLY A 70 -4.80 -31.28 22.65
CA GLY A 70 -4.82 -31.69 21.24
C GLY A 70 -4.63 -30.59 20.19
N GLN A 71 -4.30 -29.35 20.58
CA GLN A 71 -4.61 -28.15 19.80
C GLN A 71 -3.50 -27.63 18.87
N ILE A 72 -2.63 -28.51 18.39
CA ILE A 72 -1.66 -28.14 17.35
C ILE A 72 -2.35 -28.30 16.00
N GLY A 73 -3.06 -27.26 15.59
CA GLY A 73 -3.79 -27.20 14.32
C GLY A 73 -4.22 -25.78 13.97
N GLU A 74 -3.27 -25.00 13.47
CA GLU A 74 -3.42 -23.61 13.02
C GLU A 74 -4.66 -23.43 12.12
N ARG A 75 -5.63 -22.63 12.56
CA ARG A 75 -6.62 -22.04 11.65
C ARG A 75 -6.00 -20.83 10.97
N PRO A 76 -5.89 -20.78 9.63
CA PRO A 76 -5.41 -19.57 8.95
C PRO A 76 -6.41 -18.44 9.13
N ILE A 77 -5.87 -17.27 9.49
CA ILE A 77 -6.63 -16.01 9.64
C ILE A 77 -7.16 -15.62 8.26
N PRO A 78 -8.45 -15.22 8.12
CA PRO A 78 -8.97 -14.75 6.85
C PRO A 78 -8.27 -13.44 6.46
N ILE A 79 -7.34 -13.52 5.50
CA ILE A 79 -6.66 -12.36 4.92
C ILE A 79 -7.60 -11.60 3.99
N ARG A 80 -7.49 -10.26 3.96
CA ARG A 80 -8.16 -9.45 2.93
C ARG A 80 -7.48 -9.68 1.59
N LEU A 81 -8.04 -10.57 0.77
CA LEU A 81 -7.46 -10.96 -0.52
C LEU A 81 -7.16 -9.76 -1.43
N THR A 82 -8.04 -8.75 -1.46
CA THR A 82 -7.84 -7.54 -2.28
C THR A 82 -6.63 -6.71 -1.84
N VAL A 83 -6.39 -6.61 -0.53
CA VAL A 83 -5.21 -5.91 0.03
C VAL A 83 -3.94 -6.70 -0.32
N HIS A 84 -3.99 -8.02 -0.16
CA HIS A 84 -2.90 -8.90 -0.53
C HIS A 84 -2.55 -8.84 -2.03
N GLU A 85 -3.55 -8.89 -2.91
CA GLU A 85 -3.38 -8.74 -4.36
C GLU A 85 -2.76 -7.38 -4.69
N THR A 86 -3.27 -6.30 -4.08
CA THR A 86 -2.71 -4.95 -4.26
C THR A 86 -1.25 -4.90 -3.85
N MET A 87 -0.90 -5.43 -2.67
CA MET A 87 0.48 -5.48 -2.20
C MET A 87 1.38 -6.28 -3.14
N THR A 88 0.91 -7.42 -3.63
CA THR A 88 1.68 -8.27 -4.56
C THR A 88 1.94 -7.54 -5.88
N THR A 89 0.92 -6.88 -6.45
CA THR A 89 1.07 -6.09 -7.68
C THR A 89 2.01 -4.91 -7.48
N VAL A 90 1.82 -4.11 -6.42
CA VAL A 90 2.68 -2.95 -6.13
C VAL A 90 4.13 -3.37 -5.90
N GLN A 91 4.36 -4.48 -5.19
CA GLN A 91 5.71 -5.02 -5.01
C GLN A 91 6.33 -5.46 -6.34
N GLY A 92 5.58 -6.20 -7.17
CA GLY A 92 6.03 -6.63 -8.49
C GLY A 92 6.47 -5.45 -9.35
N ASP A 93 5.59 -4.45 -9.51
CA ASP A 93 5.82 -3.27 -10.34
C ASP A 93 7.04 -2.45 -9.87
N LEU A 94 7.19 -2.26 -8.55
CA LEU A 94 8.31 -1.48 -8.00
C LEU A 94 9.63 -2.23 -8.10
N VAL A 95 9.64 -3.53 -7.82
CA VAL A 95 10.84 -4.36 -7.94
C VAL A 95 11.26 -4.46 -9.42
N GLU A 96 10.32 -4.66 -10.34
CA GLU A 96 10.61 -4.68 -11.77
C GLU A 96 11.12 -3.32 -12.27
N CYS A 97 10.53 -2.22 -11.81
CA CYS A 97 11.03 -0.88 -12.14
C CYS A 97 12.46 -0.70 -11.62
N ALA A 98 12.75 -1.13 -10.40
CA ALA A 98 14.09 -1.07 -9.82
C ALA A 98 15.08 -1.98 -10.58
N ASP A 99 14.67 -3.18 -11.00
CA ASP A 99 15.42 -4.08 -11.90
C ASP A 99 15.85 -3.34 -13.17
N GLN A 100 14.90 -2.75 -13.88
CA GLN A 100 15.13 -2.07 -15.15
C GLN A 100 16.01 -0.82 -14.98
N VAL A 101 15.75 -0.01 -13.95
CA VAL A 101 16.56 1.18 -13.63
C VAL A 101 17.97 0.76 -13.25
N ALA A 102 18.14 -0.23 -12.38
CA ALA A 102 19.46 -0.71 -11.97
C ALA A 102 20.26 -1.27 -13.15
N ALA A 103 19.65 -2.09 -14.01
CA ALA A 103 20.29 -2.59 -15.22
C ALA A 103 20.80 -1.46 -16.12
N ALA A 104 20.07 -0.33 -16.16
CA ALA A 104 20.46 0.82 -16.95
C ALA A 104 21.48 1.73 -16.26
N VAL A 105 21.38 1.99 -14.95
CA VAL A 105 22.14 3.06 -14.27
C VAL A 105 23.23 2.58 -13.32
N GLN A 106 23.16 1.33 -12.86
CA GLN A 106 24.18 0.77 -12.00
C GLN A 106 25.45 0.50 -12.81
N ARG A 107 26.58 1.08 -12.39
CA ARG A 107 27.87 0.81 -13.03
C ARG A 107 28.24 -0.66 -12.84
N HIS A 108 28.88 -1.24 -13.84
CA HIS A 108 29.41 -2.59 -13.73
C HIS A 108 30.28 -2.74 -12.49
N VAL A 109 30.12 -3.88 -11.82
CA VAL A 109 30.94 -4.27 -10.68
C VAL A 109 32.39 -4.35 -11.13
N ILE A 110 33.32 -3.89 -10.29
CA ILE A 110 34.74 -3.98 -10.62
C ILE A 110 35.11 -5.46 -10.83
N GLY A 111 35.63 -5.75 -12.02
CA GLY A 111 36.05 -7.08 -12.45
C GLY A 111 37.23 -7.62 -11.65
N GLN A 112 37.53 -8.91 -11.83
CA GLN A 112 38.73 -9.50 -11.24
C GLN A 112 40.00 -8.87 -11.83
N LEU A 113 41.07 -8.86 -11.03
CA LEU A 113 42.37 -8.40 -11.48
C LEU A 113 42.93 -9.31 -12.60
N PRO A 114 43.56 -8.76 -13.65
CA PRO A 114 44.24 -9.54 -14.67
C PRO A 114 45.35 -10.43 -14.08
N LYS A 115 45.68 -11.53 -14.78
CA LYS A 115 46.89 -12.30 -14.47
C LYS A 115 48.12 -11.41 -14.67
N GLY A 116 49.03 -11.40 -13.70
CA GLY A 116 50.23 -10.55 -13.71
C GLY A 116 50.05 -9.16 -13.09
N TYR A 117 48.90 -8.85 -12.47
CA TYR A 117 48.73 -7.58 -11.76
C TYR A 117 49.79 -7.39 -10.65
N PRO A 118 50.43 -6.21 -10.54
CA PRO A 118 51.52 -5.99 -9.59
C PRO A 118 51.15 -6.37 -8.16
N LEU A 119 51.97 -7.23 -7.53
CA LEU A 119 51.72 -7.76 -6.18
C LEU A 119 51.61 -6.65 -5.13
N THR A 120 52.41 -5.58 -5.29
CA THR A 120 52.44 -4.41 -4.39
C THR A 120 51.13 -3.62 -4.37
N ALA A 121 50.37 -3.61 -5.47
CA ALA A 121 49.09 -2.91 -5.58
C ALA A 121 47.88 -3.85 -5.46
N ARG A 122 48.12 -5.17 -5.47
CA ARG A 122 47.08 -6.20 -5.58
C ARG A 122 46.12 -6.20 -4.40
N GLN A 123 46.65 -6.24 -3.17
CA GLN A 123 45.82 -6.30 -1.96
C GLN A 123 44.85 -5.11 -1.86
N ARG A 124 45.35 -3.89 -2.12
CA ARG A 124 44.52 -2.67 -2.12
C ARG A 124 43.38 -2.77 -3.13
N ARG A 125 43.67 -3.24 -4.35
CA ARG A 125 42.68 -3.34 -5.41
C ARG A 125 41.66 -4.47 -5.18
N GLU A 126 42.08 -5.58 -4.59
CA GLU A 126 41.16 -6.66 -4.17
C GLU A 126 40.18 -6.18 -3.09
N LEU A 127 40.65 -5.37 -2.13
CA LEU A 127 39.78 -4.74 -1.13
C LEU A 127 38.76 -3.78 -1.77
N GLU A 128 39.18 -2.98 -2.76
CA GLU A 128 38.27 -2.12 -3.52
C GLU A 128 37.20 -2.93 -4.26
N ILE A 129 37.59 -4.03 -4.92
CA ILE A 129 36.66 -4.96 -5.60
C ILE A 129 35.67 -5.56 -4.60
N MET A 130 36.14 -6.02 -3.44
CA MET A 130 35.27 -6.60 -2.41
C MET A 130 34.29 -5.57 -1.84
N ARG A 131 34.76 -4.34 -1.58
CA ARG A 131 33.92 -3.23 -1.11
C ARG A 131 32.87 -2.83 -2.14
N ASP A 132 33.25 -2.71 -3.41
CA ASP A 132 32.33 -2.38 -4.50
C ASP A 132 31.26 -3.47 -4.68
N ARG A 133 31.64 -4.75 -4.60
CA ARG A 133 30.72 -5.89 -4.69
C ARG A 133 29.73 -5.96 -3.54
N ARG A 134 30.14 -5.56 -2.34
CA ARG A 134 29.35 -5.60 -1.11
C ARG A 134 28.72 -4.25 -0.77
N ASP A 135 28.75 -3.28 -1.68
CA ASP A 135 28.14 -1.97 -1.44
C ASP A 135 26.63 -2.14 -1.23
N PRO A 136 26.10 -1.83 -0.03
CA PRO A 136 24.68 -2.02 0.30
C PRO A 136 23.75 -1.13 -0.52
N ARG A 137 24.28 -0.12 -1.22
CA ARG A 137 23.49 0.76 -2.10
C ARG A 137 23.19 0.10 -3.44
N ARG A 138 23.96 -0.91 -3.85
CA ARG A 138 23.76 -1.62 -5.12
C ARG A 138 22.47 -2.43 -5.05
N TRP A 139 21.68 -2.33 -6.11
CA TRP A 139 20.51 -3.16 -6.30
C TRP A 139 20.99 -4.57 -6.69
N SER A 140 20.84 -5.52 -5.77
CA SER A 140 21.16 -6.93 -6.00
C SER A 140 20.48 -7.81 -4.95
N TRP A 141 19.87 -8.91 -5.38
CA TRP A 141 19.36 -9.98 -4.52
C TRP A 141 19.65 -11.31 -5.19
N THR A 142 19.86 -12.34 -4.37
CA THR A 142 20.23 -13.68 -4.83
C THR A 142 19.15 -14.73 -4.58
N LYS A 143 18.38 -14.59 -3.50
CA LYS A 143 17.42 -15.62 -3.06
C LYS A 143 16.01 -15.07 -2.88
N THR A 144 15.88 -14.01 -2.10
CA THR A 144 14.59 -13.42 -1.76
C THR A 144 14.42 -12.12 -2.53
N ARG A 145 13.29 -12.00 -3.26
CA ARG A 145 12.88 -10.74 -3.88
C ARG A 145 12.74 -9.67 -2.79
N PRO A 146 13.21 -8.44 -3.02
CA PRO A 146 13.00 -7.36 -2.06
C PRO A 146 11.51 -7.05 -1.87
N ASP A 147 11.18 -6.49 -0.72
CA ASP A 147 9.84 -5.98 -0.45
C ASP A 147 9.60 -4.63 -1.18
N ALA A 148 8.34 -4.21 -1.25
CA ALA A 148 7.99 -2.96 -1.91
C ALA A 148 8.62 -1.71 -1.26
N PRO A 149 8.66 -1.57 0.09
CA PRO A 149 9.31 -0.42 0.73
C PRO A 149 10.80 -0.31 0.39
N TYR A 150 11.53 -1.43 0.36
CA TYR A 150 12.94 -1.42 -0.01
C TYR A 150 13.14 -1.00 -1.48
N ALA A 151 12.34 -1.53 -2.40
CA ALA A 151 12.36 -1.12 -3.80
C ALA A 151 12.03 0.38 -3.97
N ALA A 152 10.97 0.85 -3.30
CA ALA A 152 10.56 2.24 -3.32
C ALA A 152 11.64 3.18 -2.74
N LEU A 153 12.28 2.79 -1.63
CA LEU A 153 13.37 3.55 -1.02
C LEU A 153 14.60 3.63 -1.94
N TRP A 154 14.93 2.52 -2.61
CA TRP A 154 16.02 2.50 -3.57
C TRP A 154 15.75 3.41 -4.76
N LEU A 155 14.54 3.35 -5.34
CA LEU A 155 14.11 4.24 -6.42
C LEU A 155 14.08 5.71 -5.98
N LEU A 156 13.62 5.98 -4.76
CA LEU A 156 13.59 7.33 -4.17
C LEU A 156 15.00 7.93 -4.11
N ALA A 157 15.98 7.16 -3.67
CA ALA A 157 17.38 7.58 -3.64
C ALA A 157 17.93 7.89 -5.04
N ARG A 158 17.46 7.20 -6.09
CA ARG A 158 17.84 7.48 -7.48
C ARG A 158 17.21 8.77 -8.00
N VAL A 159 15.92 8.98 -7.73
CA VAL A 159 15.22 10.22 -8.07
C VAL A 159 15.86 11.43 -7.38
N GLN A 160 16.33 11.27 -6.13
CA GLN A 160 17.02 12.32 -5.37
C GLN A 160 18.50 12.51 -5.76
N GLY A 161 19.04 11.70 -6.66
CA GLY A 161 20.45 11.80 -7.07
C GLY A 161 21.45 11.37 -5.99
N ALA A 162 21.07 10.48 -5.08
CA ALA A 162 21.94 10.03 -4.00
C ALA A 162 23.22 9.38 -4.53
N PRO A 163 24.40 9.70 -3.95
CA PRO A 163 25.70 9.28 -4.48
C PRO A 163 25.94 7.78 -4.32
N GLY A 164 26.68 7.21 -5.26
CA GLY A 164 27.07 5.80 -5.22
C GLY A 164 27.56 5.28 -6.57
N PRO A 165 27.59 3.95 -6.77
CA PRO A 165 28.00 3.32 -8.02
C PRO A 165 26.97 3.43 -9.15
N PHE A 166 26.34 4.59 -9.31
CA PHE A 166 25.26 4.83 -10.25
C PHE A 166 25.58 6.05 -11.12
N ARG A 167 25.13 6.02 -12.37
CA ARG A 167 24.99 7.25 -13.16
C ARG A 167 23.67 7.94 -12.80
N PRO A 168 23.56 9.27 -13.01
CA PRO A 168 22.28 9.97 -12.88
C PRO A 168 21.21 9.37 -13.79
N LEU A 169 19.95 9.46 -13.38
CA LEU A 169 18.82 9.09 -14.23
C LEU A 169 18.72 10.06 -15.41
N ASP A 170 18.44 9.53 -16.61
CA ASP A 170 17.99 10.34 -17.73
C ASP A 170 16.49 10.68 -17.61
N VAL A 171 16.00 11.57 -18.47
CA VAL A 171 14.60 12.03 -18.45
C VAL A 171 13.62 10.87 -18.63
N ARG A 172 13.93 9.92 -19.53
CA ARG A 172 13.05 8.78 -19.81
C ARG A 172 12.94 7.83 -18.61
N GLN A 173 14.06 7.58 -17.95
CA GLN A 173 14.12 6.78 -16.73
C GLN A 173 13.36 7.47 -15.60
N LEU A 174 13.50 8.79 -15.46
CA LEU A 174 12.75 9.55 -14.47
C LEU A 174 11.24 9.51 -14.72
N ASP A 175 10.80 9.64 -15.97
CA ASP A 175 9.39 9.55 -16.36
C ASP A 175 8.82 8.15 -16.07
N GLN A 176 9.59 7.10 -16.38
CA GLN A 176 9.22 5.73 -16.07
C GLN A 176 9.03 5.53 -14.56
N VAL A 177 10.00 5.93 -13.74
CA VAL A 177 9.90 5.83 -12.28
C VAL A 177 8.71 6.65 -11.76
N SER A 178 8.48 7.83 -12.33
CA SER A 178 7.36 8.71 -11.97
C SER A 178 6.01 8.06 -12.25
N ALA A 179 5.87 7.38 -13.39
CA ALA A 179 4.65 6.70 -13.78
C ALA A 179 4.35 5.49 -12.86
N VAL A 180 5.35 4.64 -12.62
CA VAL A 180 5.22 3.48 -11.72
C VAL A 180 4.92 3.93 -10.29
N ALA A 181 5.65 4.93 -9.77
CA ALA A 181 5.43 5.46 -8.43
C ALA A 181 4.01 6.02 -8.27
N ARG A 182 3.51 6.77 -9.27
CA ARG A 182 2.15 7.30 -9.26
C ARG A 182 1.10 6.19 -9.26
N GLN A 183 1.31 5.15 -10.06
CA GLN A 183 0.39 4.01 -10.10
C GLN A 183 0.37 3.28 -8.76
N ALA A 184 1.55 2.98 -8.21
CA ALA A 184 1.70 2.33 -6.91
C ALA A 184 1.03 3.14 -5.79
N ALA A 185 1.27 4.45 -5.72
CA ALA A 185 0.64 5.32 -4.72
C ALA A 185 -0.89 5.30 -4.81
N ARG A 186 -1.46 5.41 -6.03
CA ARG A 186 -2.92 5.33 -6.23
C ARG A 186 -3.49 3.98 -5.78
N MET A 187 -2.79 2.89 -6.04
CA MET A 187 -3.23 1.55 -5.61
C MET A 187 -3.21 1.40 -4.09
N VAL A 188 -2.13 1.87 -3.44
CA VAL A 188 -2.01 1.88 -1.97
C VAL A 188 -3.12 2.72 -1.34
N GLU A 189 -3.32 3.94 -1.83
CA GLU A 189 -4.38 4.84 -1.35
C GLU A 189 -5.77 4.25 -1.55
N ALA A 190 -6.05 3.63 -2.70
CA ALA A 190 -7.33 2.98 -2.97
C ALA A 190 -7.55 1.76 -2.07
N ALA A 191 -6.53 0.93 -1.82
CA ALA A 191 -6.66 -0.25 -0.97
C ALA A 191 -6.88 0.08 0.51
N LEU A 192 -6.32 1.21 0.96
CA LEU A 192 -6.55 1.74 2.31
C LEU A 192 -7.81 2.62 2.41
N ASP A 193 -8.56 2.77 1.30
CA ASP A 193 -9.70 3.69 1.21
C ASP A 193 -9.35 5.12 1.67
N LEU A 194 -8.11 5.58 1.43
CA LEU A 194 -7.63 6.93 1.76
C LEU A 194 -8.10 7.99 0.75
N GLY A 195 -8.80 7.59 -0.31
CA GLY A 195 -9.37 8.48 -1.31
C GLY A 195 -10.79 8.93 -0.95
N GLU A 196 -11.19 10.11 -1.41
CA GLU A 196 -12.60 10.50 -1.47
C GLU A 196 -13.35 9.57 -2.46
N GLY A 197 -13.99 8.54 -1.94
CA GLY A 197 -14.90 7.67 -2.66
C GLY A 197 -16.17 8.43 -3.03
N ARG A 198 -16.34 8.71 -4.32
CA ARG A 198 -17.60 9.20 -4.89
C ARG A 198 -18.35 8.05 -5.56
N ALA A 199 -19.54 7.72 -5.04
CA ALA A 199 -20.44 6.75 -5.66
C ALA A 199 -21.78 7.39 -6.02
N TYR A 200 -22.43 6.94 -7.09
CA TYR A 200 -23.80 7.33 -7.39
C TYR A 200 -24.76 6.30 -6.80
N LEU A 201 -25.77 6.75 -6.07
CA LEU A 201 -26.80 5.85 -5.56
C LEU A 201 -27.77 5.52 -6.70
N ALA A 202 -28.15 4.23 -6.80
CA ALA A 202 -29.15 3.77 -7.76
C ALA A 202 -30.54 4.39 -7.51
N ARG A 203 -30.78 4.89 -6.29
CA ARG A 203 -32.05 5.52 -5.91
C ARG A 203 -32.06 7.01 -6.28
N PRO A 204 -33.14 7.52 -6.89
CA PRO A 204 -33.31 8.95 -7.13
C PRO A 204 -33.59 9.72 -5.82
N CYS A 205 -33.36 11.02 -5.85
CA CYS A 205 -33.59 11.91 -4.72
C CYS A 205 -35.07 11.86 -4.28
N PRO A 206 -35.35 11.66 -2.98
CA PRO A 206 -36.73 11.61 -2.49
C PRO A 206 -37.47 12.95 -2.60
N LEU A 207 -36.75 14.08 -2.74
CA LEU A 207 -37.34 15.42 -2.82
C LEU A 207 -37.58 15.90 -4.24
N CYS A 208 -36.72 15.54 -5.20
CA CYS A 208 -36.77 16.09 -6.56
C CYS A 208 -36.56 15.06 -7.68
N GLY A 209 -36.38 13.77 -7.36
CA GLY A 209 -36.09 12.73 -8.34
C GLY A 209 -34.68 12.77 -8.94
N GLY A 210 -33.87 13.79 -8.64
CA GLY A 210 -32.51 13.95 -9.16
C GLY A 210 -31.51 12.88 -8.71
N ARG A 211 -30.39 12.73 -9.44
CA ARG A 211 -29.36 11.74 -9.14
C ARG A 211 -28.62 12.08 -7.82
N LEU A 212 -28.47 11.08 -6.96
CA LEU A 212 -27.76 11.21 -5.69
C LEU A 212 -26.30 10.77 -5.85
N ALA A 213 -25.37 11.59 -5.37
CA ALA A 213 -23.95 11.27 -5.26
C ALA A 213 -23.59 11.15 -3.77
N MET A 214 -23.04 10.02 -3.37
CA MET A 214 -22.48 9.77 -2.05
C MET A 214 -20.97 10.05 -2.09
N TYR A 215 -20.50 10.79 -1.10
CA TYR A 215 -19.12 11.13 -0.85
C TYR A 215 -18.74 10.47 0.48
N GLY A 216 -17.66 9.69 0.50
CA GLY A 216 -17.16 8.99 1.69
C GLY A 216 -15.71 8.56 1.47
N GLY A 217 -15.13 7.80 2.38
CA GLY A 217 -13.72 7.38 2.33
C GLY A 217 -12.83 8.23 3.25
N ALA A 218 -11.59 7.78 3.42
CA ALA A 218 -10.55 8.35 4.29
C ALA A 218 -10.97 8.50 5.77
N GLY A 219 -11.87 7.66 6.27
CA GLY A 219 -12.42 7.75 7.63
C GLY A 219 -13.44 8.88 7.84
N ALA A 220 -13.85 9.59 6.79
CA ALA A 220 -14.87 10.63 6.89
C ALA A 220 -16.29 10.03 6.99
N VAL A 221 -17.16 10.70 7.77
CA VAL A 221 -18.59 10.35 7.85
C VAL A 221 -19.19 10.49 6.46
N PRO A 222 -19.84 9.45 5.91
CA PRO A 222 -20.34 9.51 4.55
C PRO A 222 -21.48 10.52 4.41
N VAL A 223 -21.43 11.28 3.32
CA VAL A 223 -22.38 12.33 2.99
C VAL A 223 -22.97 12.08 1.61
N ALA A 224 -24.28 11.94 1.51
CA ALA A 224 -24.99 11.94 0.23
C ALA A 224 -25.43 13.35 -0.14
N ARG A 225 -25.30 13.74 -1.41
CA ARG A 225 -25.77 15.02 -1.96
C ARG A 225 -26.56 14.79 -3.24
N CYS A 226 -27.69 15.47 -3.38
CA CYS A 226 -28.42 15.50 -4.65
C CYS A 226 -27.75 16.46 -5.63
N GLY A 227 -27.48 16.01 -6.85
CA GLY A 227 -26.93 16.85 -7.91
C GLY A 227 -27.91 17.89 -8.47
N THR A 228 -29.21 17.74 -8.19
CA THR A 228 -30.27 18.62 -8.73
C THR A 228 -30.75 19.62 -7.69
N CYS A 229 -31.28 19.17 -6.54
CA CYS A 229 -31.77 20.09 -5.51
C CYS A 229 -30.70 20.50 -4.49
N GLY A 230 -29.49 19.94 -4.56
CA GLY A 230 -28.39 20.29 -3.67
C GLY A 230 -28.52 19.78 -2.23
N HIS A 231 -29.63 19.12 -1.87
CA HIS A 231 -29.85 18.61 -0.52
C HIS A 231 -28.79 17.60 -0.11
N VAL A 232 -28.36 17.68 1.15
CA VAL A 232 -27.25 16.90 1.72
C VAL A 232 -27.75 16.06 2.90
N TRP A 233 -27.38 14.79 2.93
CA TRP A 233 -27.64 13.83 4.01
C TRP A 233 -26.31 13.37 4.59
N GLY A 234 -26.04 13.63 5.87
CA GLY A 234 -24.80 13.22 6.55
C GLY A 234 -25.01 12.97 8.05
N GLY A 235 -24.20 12.10 8.64
CA GLY A 235 -24.29 11.64 10.04
C GLY A 235 -23.82 12.64 11.11
N SER A 236 -23.57 13.90 10.77
CA SER A 236 -23.33 14.97 11.74
C SER A 236 -24.50 15.95 11.68
N LYS A 237 -25.11 16.21 12.84
CA LYS A 237 -25.99 17.36 13.05
C LYS A 237 -25.21 18.63 12.70
N LEU A 238 -25.26 19.06 11.44
CA LEU A 238 -24.94 20.42 11.05
C LEU A 238 -26.24 21.21 11.19
N THR A 239 -26.30 21.95 12.29
CA THR A 239 -27.22 23.05 12.53
C THR A 239 -27.32 23.91 11.27
N ALA A 240 -28.56 24.14 10.83
CA ALA A 240 -28.85 25.07 9.75
C ALA A 240 -28.42 26.50 10.13
N PRO A 241 -27.90 27.32 9.20
CA PRO A 241 -27.84 28.76 9.40
C PRO A 241 -29.26 29.35 9.37
N ALA A 242 -29.48 30.32 10.25
CA ALA A 242 -30.72 31.10 10.39
C ALA A 242 -31.01 31.97 9.16
#